data_AF-A0A1I1EJQ0-F1
#
_entry.id   AF-A0A1I1EJQ0-F1
#
_cell.length_a   1.000
_cell.length_b   1.000
_cell.length_c   1.000
_cell.angle_alpha   90.00
_cell.angle_beta   90.00
_cell.angle_gamma   90.00
#
_symmetry.space_group_name_H-M   'P 1'
#
loop_
_entity.id
_entity.type
_entity.pdbx_description
1 polymer ?
#
loop_
_entity_poly.entity_id
_entity_poly.type
_entity_poly.pdbx_seq_one_letter_code
_entity_poly.pdbx_strand_id
1 'polypeptide(L)' 'MKKITVKEPITGETLVLLGQPEDYNGSQGWRIITPEKDSFVMIEQDGTWQVVDDEIHPEIVEAIGKALRTYARYNSLS' A
#
# COMPACT_ATOMS: atom_id res chain seq x y z
N MET A 1 -9.16 1.51 -8.48
CA MET A 1 -8.76 2.30 -7.29
C MET A 1 -9.64 1.94 -6.10
N LYS A 2 -9.05 1.92 -4.90
CA LYS A 2 -9.69 1.63 -3.62
C LYS A 2 -9.26 2.69 -2.62
N LYS A 3 -10.21 3.26 -1.87
CA LYS A 3 -9.91 4.17 -0.77
C LYS A 3 -9.58 3.34 0.46
N ILE A 4 -8.45 3.63 1.10
CA ILE A 4 -8.04 3.00 2.35
C ILE A 4 -7.81 4.09 3.41
N THR A 5 -8.10 3.75 4.66
CA THR A 5 -7.85 4.62 5.80
C THR A 5 -6.83 3.94 6.69
N VAL A 6 -5.75 4.65 6.98
CA VAL A 6 -4.60 4.15 7.72
C VAL A 6 -4.35 5.08 8.89
N LYS A 7 -4.20 4.52 10.10
CA LYS A 7 -3.69 5.29 11.23
C LYS A 7 -2.17 5.26 11.16
N GLU A 8 -1.56 6.41 10.95
CA GLU A 8 -0.11 6.57 10.87
C GLU A 8 0.49 6.28 12.27
N PRO A 9 1.40 5.30 12.38
CA PRO A 9 1.88 4.81 13.67
C PRO A 9 2.74 5.81 14.46
N ILE A 10 3.45 6.74 13.79
CA ILE A 10 4.40 7.66 14.42
C ILE A 10 3.67 8.88 15.02
N THR A 11 2.83 9.54 14.23
CA THR A 11 2.09 10.76 14.61
C THR A 11 0.71 10.44 15.19
N GLY A 12 0.17 9.26 14.92
CA GLY A 12 -1.20 8.89 15.28
C GLY A 12 -2.27 9.48 14.36
N GLU A 13 -1.88 10.22 13.33
CA GLU A 13 -2.79 10.83 12.36
C GLU A 13 -3.56 9.78 11.55
N THR A 14 -4.73 10.16 11.05
CA THR A 14 -5.50 9.30 10.15
C THR A 14 -5.30 9.74 8.72
N LEU A 15 -4.60 8.92 7.95
CA LEU A 15 -4.35 9.14 6.53
C LEU A 15 -5.44 8.49 5.69
N VAL A 16 -5.86 9.20 4.66
CA VAL A 16 -6.79 8.72 3.64
C VAL A 16 -6.03 8.57 2.34
N LEU A 17 -5.77 7.33 1.95
CA LEU A 17 -4.95 7.00 0.78
C LEU A 17 -5.81 6.36 -0.31
N LEU A 18 -5.33 6.42 -1.55
CA LEU A 18 -5.90 5.68 -2.66
C LEU A 18 -4.92 4.58 -3.08
N GLY A 19 -5.38 3.33 -3.07
CA GLY A 19 -4.66 2.18 -3.58
C GLY A 19 -5.16 1.78 -4.97
N GLN A 20 -4.24 1.55 -5.90
CA GLN A 20 -4.55 1.04 -7.24
C GLN A 20 -3.66 -0.16 -7.56
N PRO A 21 -4.23 -1.33 -7.91
CA PRO A 21 -3.44 -2.44 -8.42
C PRO A 21 -2.62 -2.00 -9.64
N GLU A 22 -1.36 -2.39 -9.69
CA GLU A 22 -0.42 -2.10 -10.77
C GLU A 22 0.41 -3.37 -11.06
N ASP A 23 0.78 -3.59 -12.32
CA ASP A 23 1.81 -4.58 -12.64
C ASP A 23 3.18 -3.96 -12.39
N TYR A 24 3.94 -4.55 -11.48
CA TYR A 24 5.31 -4.13 -11.19
C TYR A 24 6.27 -5.24 -11.59
N ASN A 25 6.87 -5.12 -12.77
CA ASN A 25 7.81 -6.11 -13.33
C ASN A 25 7.24 -7.54 -13.33
N GLY A 26 5.97 -7.72 -13.70
CA GLY A 26 5.30 -9.03 -13.71
C GLY A 26 4.85 -9.54 -12.34
N SER A 27 5.03 -8.73 -11.27
CA SER A 27 4.48 -8.99 -9.94
C SER A 27 3.28 -8.09 -9.65
N GLN A 28 2.35 -8.57 -8.83
CA GLN A 28 1.23 -7.75 -8.37
C GLN A 28 1.71 -6.67 -7.40
N GLY A 29 1.70 -5.42 -7.85
CA GLY A 29 1.95 -4.24 -7.04
C GLY A 29 0.70 -3.45 -6.74
N TRP A 30 0.85 -2.46 -5.86
CA TRP A 30 -0.16 -1.49 -5.50
C TRP A 30 0.45 -0.09 -5.49
N ARG A 31 -0.01 0.76 -6.39
CA ARG A 31 0.25 2.20 -6.36
C ARG A 31 -0.56 2.83 -5.24
N ILE A 32 0.12 3.49 -4.31
CA ILE A 32 -0.48 4.23 -3.20
C ILE A 32 -0.35 5.70 -3.51
N ILE A 33 -1.45 6.44 -3.40
CA ILE A 33 -1.52 7.87 -3.68
C ILE A 33 -1.94 8.59 -2.39
N THR A 34 -1.14 9.57 -1.98
CA THR A 34 -1.38 10.39 -0.78
C THR A 34 -2.38 11.53 -1.06
N PRO A 35 -2.93 12.19 -0.03
CA PRO A 35 -3.75 13.40 -0.21
C PRO A 35 -3.01 14.52 -0.95
N GLU A 36 -1.70 14.63 -0.77
CA GLU A 36 -0.83 15.60 -1.44
C GLU A 36 -0.59 15.29 -2.92
N LYS A 37 -1.08 14.12 -3.40
CA LYS A 37 -0.91 13.57 -4.74
C LYS A 37 0.49 13.00 -5.03
N ASP A 38 1.30 12.82 -4.00
CA ASP A 38 2.50 11.99 -4.10
C ASP A 38 2.11 10.52 -4.20
N SER A 39 2.99 9.68 -4.74
CA SER A 39 2.69 8.27 -4.89
C SER A 39 3.91 7.37 -4.88
N PHE A 40 3.74 6.16 -4.37
CA PHE A 40 4.75 5.10 -4.32
C PHE A 40 4.12 3.73 -4.60
N VAL A 41 4.92 2.76 -5.06
CA VAL A 41 4.50 1.38 -5.28
C VAL A 41 4.86 0.53 -4.09
N MET A 42 3.89 -0.25 -3.64
CA MET A 42 4.10 -1.34 -2.69
C MET A 42 3.93 -2.70 -3.36
N ILE A 43 4.77 -3.66 -3.01
CA ILE A 43 4.60 -5.08 -3.37
C ILE A 43 4.58 -5.94 -2.10
N GLU A 44 3.87 -7.06 -2.14
CA GLU A 44 3.91 -8.07 -1.09
C GLU A 44 4.83 -9.21 -1.54
N GLN A 45 5.91 -9.46 -0.81
CA GLN A 45 6.82 -10.58 -1.02
C GLN A 45 6.91 -11.40 0.27
N ASP A 46 6.67 -12.70 0.19
CA ASP A 46 6.71 -13.62 1.32
C ASP A 46 5.86 -13.16 2.53
N GLY A 47 4.72 -12.51 2.26
CA GLY A 47 3.81 -11.98 3.29
C GLY A 47 4.26 -10.67 3.94
N THR A 48 5.34 -10.07 3.45
CA THR A 48 5.86 -8.77 3.90
C THR A 48 5.64 -7.72 2.81
N TRP A 49 5.12 -6.57 3.21
CA TRP A 49 4.91 -5.43 2.30
C TRP A 49 6.16 -4.56 2.27
N GLN A 50 6.56 -4.13 1.07
CA GLN A 50 7.72 -3.26 0.87
C GLN A 50 7.45 -2.23 -0.21
N VAL A 51 8.06 -1.05 -0.08
CA VAL A 51 8.06 0.02 -1.09
C VAL A 51 9.24 -0.17 -2.02
N VAL A 52 9.04 0.04 -3.33
CA VAL A 52 10.05 -0.29 -4.35
C VAL A 52 10.58 0.90 -5.14
N ASP A 53 9.92 2.06 -5.05
CA ASP A 53 10.29 3.28 -5.77
C ASP A 53 10.47 4.51 -4.86
N ASP A 54 10.41 4.33 -3.54
CA ASP A 54 10.58 5.40 -2.55
C ASP A 54 11.08 4.84 -1.20
N GLU A 55 11.54 5.73 -0.31
CA GLU A 55 11.97 5.40 1.06
C GLU A 55 10.89 5.83 2.06
N ILE A 56 10.07 4.88 2.48
CA ILE A 56 8.97 5.09 3.44
C ILE A 56 9.26 4.34 4.72
N HIS A 57 8.91 4.95 5.85
CA HIS A 57 9.12 4.34 7.17
C HIS A 57 8.42 2.96 7.26
N PRO A 58 9.12 1.88 7.67
CA PRO A 58 8.60 0.51 7.61
C PRO A 58 7.26 0.31 8.34
N GLU A 59 7.04 0.99 9.46
CA GLU A 59 5.78 0.87 10.21
C GLU A 59 4.58 1.44 9.43
N ILE A 60 4.78 2.50 8.64
CA ILE A 60 3.76 3.06 7.76
C ILE A 60 3.43 2.05 6.66
N VAL A 61 4.46 1.45 6.07
CA VAL A 61 4.31 0.40 5.03
C VAL A 61 3.50 -0.78 5.58
N GLU A 62 3.80 -1.25 6.79
CA GLU A 62 3.05 -2.35 7.42
C GLU A 62 1.58 -1.97 7.68
N ALA A 63 1.32 -0.75 8.16
CA ALA A 63 -0.03 -0.25 8.39
C ALA A 63 -0.85 -0.16 7.11
N ILE A 64 -0.24 0.31 6.01
CA ILE A 64 -0.87 0.35 4.68
C ILE A 64 -1.12 -1.08 4.18
N GLY A 65 -0.13 -1.97 4.28
CA GLY A 65 -0.26 -3.38 3.88
C GLY A 65 -1.42 -4.09 4.59
N LYS A 66 -1.59 -3.85 5.89
CA LYS A 66 -2.74 -4.35 6.67
C LYS A 66 -4.07 -3.85 6.11
N ALA A 67 -4.18 -2.57 5.76
CA ALA A 67 -5.38 -2.00 5.16
C ALA A 67 -5.65 -2.56 3.75
N LEU A 68 -4.60 -2.79 2.97
CA LEU A 68 -4.68 -3.36 1.61
C LEU A 68 -5.04 -4.84 1.60
N ARG A 69 -4.69 -5.61 2.64
CA ARG A 69 -4.86 -7.07 2.69
C ARG A 69 -6.31 -7.52 2.40
N THR A 70 -7.29 -6.71 2.80
CA THR A 70 -8.72 -6.92 2.54
C THR A 70 -9.06 -6.88 1.05
N TYR A 71 -8.28 -6.16 0.25
CA TYR A 71 -8.46 -5.98 -1.18
C TYR A 71 -7.50 -6.84 -2.01
N ALA A 72 -6.27 -7.06 -1.53
CA ALA A 72 -5.25 -7.86 -2.21
C ALA A 72 -5.63 -9.35 -2.32
N ARG A 73 -6.27 -9.92 -1.29
CA ARG A 73 -6.68 -11.34 -1.26
C ARG A 73 -7.73 -11.73 -2.30
N TYR A 74 -8.52 -10.78 -2.81
CA TYR A 74 -9.56 -11.09 -3.81
C TYR A 74 -9.04 -11.12 -5.24
N ASN A 75 -7.85 -10.54 -5.52
CA ASN A 75 -7.26 -10.54 -6.87
C ASN A 75 -6.42 -11.78 -7.17
N SER A 76 -6.01 -12.57 -6.17
CA SER A 76 -5.23 -13.79 -6.36
C SER A 76 -6.06 -15.06 -6.64
N LEU A 77 -7.38 -14.92 -6.85
CA LEU A 77 -8.32 -16.03 -7.08
C LEU A 77 -9.12 -15.91 -8.39
N SER A 78 -8.75 -14.99 -9.30
CA SER A 78 -9.39 -14.85 -10.63
C SER A 78 -8.52 -15.41 -11.74
#